data_AF-A0A7G9QHW9-F1
#
_entry.id   AF-A0A7G9QHW9-F1
#
_cell.length_a   1.000
_cell.length_b   1.000
_cell.length_c   1.000
_cell.angle_alpha   90.00
_cell.angle_beta   90.00
_cell.angle_gamma   90.00
#
_symmetry.space_group_name_H-M   'P 1'
#
loop_
_entity.id
_entity.type
_entity.pdbx_description
1 polymer ?
#
loop_
_entity_poly.entity_id
_entity_poly.type
_entity_poly.pdbx_seq_one_letter_code
_entity_poly.pdbx_strand_id
1 'polypeptide(L)'
;MELDDLIEAIRKEEVALVIGSGMSLYAGYLGVKELTALICKKAQSYCREEWEQKSLEDKSLEDISEILIRYANDDRSELNSILVSIYKKTPLDTHTHDLLARIPHFEHIFTTNYDTLIEDSMAKRCHVIGSENAFSAQMKGITKVYKLHGDVNNLNDVVISRKDYASNIRGQQKNLLWNRFTDVIASKDILFIGHGNEDSNFWGIFEELSVKLKAHQRKRFFISPAILQHQEQNLKRNGFDYFQMNADQFLNVLYPKLVEYAVSDLETGKLSSNTFQQFLALNDRNAIIRSEDSKIIVEAITGPSGAIESEVHFSLAQDVFEKFMNFNDGITRDRTFKFLPEDLVDFSFNMSGYKFGMSRETLSRLEVMLIHENRMLDIESADGRIEITKIPVKQFKFQDGSDMELEFYGSKFNFSFKSIKAGIEVKFSYTLLKEFSNLTELIGTLKFLHALYRGETLNFYFDGKTKVPIINTCPTDIVFKKWRISTLIEHFEQLQLLGRKFDVRFALIKFDQITQSIIDEVSYIFWINEKGFVEKEFRNVIFLPSELKRYGFKSDSEDDIMRLIFETSNPYQFYGTTLPACYSVLEVIGPEIVGEGEKLAVRSKSDRIRHKILSQLEFDEFQQRDIMMISTKDL
;
A
#
# COMPACT_ATOMS: atom_id res chain seq x y z
N MET A 1 -4.89 -15.13 40.31
CA MET A 1 -4.20 -14.92 39.03
C MET A 1 -5.27 -14.83 37.96
N GLU A 2 -5.16 -13.90 37.02
CA GLU A 2 -6.26 -13.61 36.08
C GLU A 2 -6.10 -14.47 34.82
N LEU A 3 -7.21 -14.71 34.10
CA LEU A 3 -7.20 -15.44 32.83
C LEU A 3 -6.21 -14.81 31.82
N ASP A 4 -5.99 -13.50 31.93
CA ASP A 4 -5.04 -12.74 31.12
C ASP A 4 -3.58 -13.22 31.27
N ASP A 5 -3.19 -13.70 32.46
CA ASP A 5 -1.84 -14.25 32.68
C ASP A 5 -1.60 -15.52 31.84
N LEU A 6 -2.64 -16.37 31.71
CA LEU A 6 -2.60 -17.55 30.86
C LEU A 6 -2.54 -17.17 29.38
N ILE A 7 -3.39 -16.23 28.95
CA ILE A 7 -3.42 -15.75 27.56
C ILE A 7 -2.06 -15.15 27.18
N GLU A 8 -1.44 -14.37 28.08
CA GLU A 8 -0.11 -13.82 27.85
C GLU A 8 0.96 -14.91 27.71
N ALA A 9 0.94 -15.95 28.56
CA ALA A 9 1.86 -17.08 28.44
C ALA A 9 1.69 -17.84 27.12
N ILE A 10 0.45 -18.00 26.63
CA ILE A 10 0.17 -18.64 25.33
C ILE A 10 0.71 -17.79 24.18
N ARG A 11 0.48 -16.47 24.21
CA ARG A 11 1.02 -15.52 23.22
C ARG A 11 2.55 -15.58 23.09
N LYS A 12 3.24 -15.90 24.19
CA LYS A 12 4.70 -16.08 24.27
C LYS A 12 5.20 -17.48 23.89
N GLU A 13 4.31 -18.38 23.48
CA GLU A 13 4.65 -19.78 23.14
C GLU A 13 5.22 -20.60 24.33
N GLU A 14 4.90 -20.19 25.56
CA GLU A 14 5.46 -20.75 26.80
C GLU A 14 4.61 -21.87 27.43
N VAL A 15 3.45 -22.18 26.81
CA VAL A 15 2.47 -23.13 27.34
C VAL A 15 2.46 -24.43 26.54
N ALA A 16 2.50 -25.56 27.24
CA ALA A 16 2.16 -26.87 26.71
C ALA A 16 0.70 -27.20 27.04
N LEU A 17 -0.02 -27.72 26.06
CA LEU A 17 -1.44 -28.02 26.19
C LEU A 17 -1.65 -29.51 26.49
N VAL A 18 -2.53 -29.83 27.44
CA VAL A 18 -2.97 -31.19 27.73
C VAL A 18 -4.47 -31.30 27.53
N ILE A 19 -4.89 -32.20 26.63
CA ILE A 19 -6.27 -32.38 26.23
C ILE A 19 -6.78 -33.72 26.76
N GLY A 20 -7.95 -33.70 27.39
CA GLY A 20 -8.67 -34.91 27.78
C GLY A 20 -9.94 -35.15 26.97
N SER A 21 -10.64 -36.24 27.31
CA SER A 21 -11.80 -36.74 26.55
C SER A 21 -12.99 -35.78 26.53
N GLY A 22 -13.04 -34.83 27.46
CA GLY A 22 -14.04 -33.78 27.53
C GLY A 22 -14.11 -32.91 26.26
N MET A 23 -12.99 -32.75 25.55
CA MET A 23 -12.97 -32.00 24.28
C MET A 23 -13.59 -32.80 23.12
N SER A 24 -13.58 -34.14 23.20
CA SER A 24 -14.15 -35.03 22.18
C SER A 24 -15.65 -35.33 22.37
N LEU A 25 -16.25 -34.92 23.50
CA LEU A 25 -17.66 -35.21 23.80
C LEU A 25 -18.63 -34.60 22.77
N TYR A 26 -18.37 -33.37 22.32
CA TYR A 26 -19.19 -32.69 21.32
C TYR A 26 -19.16 -33.39 19.95
N ALA A 27 -18.06 -34.07 19.63
CA ALA A 27 -17.93 -34.92 18.44
C ALA A 27 -18.75 -36.22 18.54
N GLY A 28 -19.46 -36.42 19.65
CA GLY A 28 -20.26 -37.61 19.95
C GLY A 28 -19.44 -38.76 20.52
N TYR A 29 -18.18 -38.54 20.90
CA TYR A 29 -17.31 -39.60 21.43
C TYR A 29 -17.57 -39.78 22.93
N LEU A 30 -17.17 -40.93 23.48
CA LEU A 30 -17.47 -41.27 24.88
C LEU A 30 -16.37 -40.76 25.82
N GLY A 31 -16.78 -40.25 26.97
CA GLY A 31 -15.88 -39.98 28.09
C GLY A 31 -15.55 -41.25 28.86
N VAL A 32 -14.73 -41.11 29.91
CA VAL A 32 -14.30 -42.23 30.76
C VAL A 32 -15.50 -42.96 31.38
N LYS A 33 -16.52 -42.23 31.84
CA LYS A 33 -17.69 -42.82 32.52
C LYS A 33 -18.50 -43.70 31.58
N GLU A 34 -18.83 -43.17 30.40
CA GLU A 34 -19.64 -43.87 29.40
C GLU A 34 -18.88 -45.06 28.79
N LEU A 35 -17.57 -44.91 28.56
CA LEU A 35 -16.71 -46.01 28.12
C LEU A 35 -16.64 -47.14 29.16
N THR A 36 -16.48 -46.79 30.44
CA THR A 36 -16.45 -47.76 31.56
C THR A 36 -17.76 -48.56 31.60
N ALA A 37 -18.91 -47.87 31.50
CA ALA A 37 -20.22 -48.52 31.49
C ALA A 37 -20.39 -49.49 30.31
N LEU A 38 -19.89 -49.13 29.12
CA LEU A 38 -19.97 -50.00 27.94
C LEU A 38 -19.11 -51.25 28.08
N ILE A 39 -17.86 -51.10 28.56
CA ILE A 39 -16.96 -52.23 28.81
C ILE A 39 -17.53 -53.13 29.91
N CYS A 40 -18.08 -52.54 30.98
CA CYS A 40 -18.76 -53.27 32.04
C CYS A 40 -19.92 -54.10 31.50
N LYS A 41 -20.79 -53.52 30.67
CA LYS A 41 -21.89 -54.24 30.04
C LYS A 41 -21.41 -55.41 29.18
N LYS A 42 -20.31 -55.23 28.44
CA LYS A 42 -19.72 -56.34 27.66
C LYS A 42 -19.16 -57.42 28.58
N ALA A 43 -18.43 -57.06 29.64
CA ALA A 43 -17.90 -58.01 30.62
C ALA A 43 -19.02 -58.80 31.32
N GLN A 44 -20.12 -58.14 31.69
CA GLN A 44 -21.31 -58.77 32.28
C GLN A 44 -21.93 -59.85 31.39
N SER A 45 -21.75 -59.77 30.06
CA SER A 45 -22.24 -60.81 29.13
C SER A 45 -21.49 -62.15 29.22
N TYR A 46 -20.31 -62.16 29.84
CA TYR A 46 -19.54 -63.39 30.14
C TYR A 46 -19.88 -63.98 31.52
N CYS A 47 -20.49 -63.19 32.41
CA CYS A 47 -20.89 -63.62 33.75
C CYS A 47 -22.04 -64.62 33.68
N ARG A 48 -22.03 -65.62 34.57
CA ARG A 48 -23.10 -66.64 34.63
C ARG A 48 -24.17 -66.30 35.67
N GLU A 49 -23.76 -65.61 36.72
CA GLU A 49 -24.58 -65.34 37.89
C GLU A 49 -24.77 -63.83 38.09
N GLU A 50 -25.90 -63.43 38.67
CA GLU A 50 -26.25 -62.01 38.87
C GLU A 50 -25.30 -61.30 39.85
N TRP A 51 -24.77 -62.02 40.85
CA TRP A 51 -23.84 -61.45 41.82
C TRP A 51 -22.48 -61.12 41.17
N GLU A 52 -22.04 -61.88 40.17
CA GLU A 52 -20.83 -61.59 39.40
C GLU A 52 -21.02 -60.28 38.64
N GLN A 53 -22.17 -60.11 37.98
CA GLN A 53 -22.49 -58.89 37.22
C GLN A 53 -22.47 -57.64 38.11
N LYS A 54 -23.07 -57.71 39.31
CA LYS A 54 -23.06 -56.62 40.30
C LYS A 54 -21.67 -56.30 40.80
N SER A 55 -20.79 -57.29 40.93
CA SER A 55 -19.41 -57.07 41.40
C SER A 55 -18.55 -56.21 40.46
N LEU A 56 -19.01 -56.00 39.22
CA LEU A 56 -18.32 -55.23 38.18
C LEU A 56 -18.69 -53.74 38.15
N GLU A 57 -19.85 -53.35 38.69
CA GLU A 57 -20.44 -52.01 38.49
C GLU A 57 -19.61 -50.87 39.11
N ASP A 58 -18.90 -51.15 40.21
CA ASP A 58 -18.08 -50.18 40.94
C ASP A 58 -16.58 -50.21 40.54
N LYS A 59 -16.24 -50.90 39.45
CA LYS A 59 -14.85 -51.01 38.98
C LYS A 59 -14.42 -49.80 38.17
N SER A 60 -13.15 -49.41 38.33
CA SER A 60 -12.53 -48.38 37.49
C SER A 60 -12.40 -48.86 36.03
N LEU A 61 -12.15 -47.92 35.10
CA LEU A 61 -11.86 -48.26 33.71
C LEU A 61 -10.69 -49.24 33.58
N GLU A 62 -9.62 -49.05 34.37
CA GLU A 62 -8.43 -49.91 34.38
C GLU A 62 -8.80 -51.36 34.73
N ASP A 63 -9.65 -51.52 35.74
CA ASP A 63 -10.02 -52.80 36.31
C ASP A 63 -11.02 -53.53 35.43
N ILE A 64 -12.05 -52.84 34.95
CA ILE A 64 -13.07 -53.48 34.12
C ILE A 64 -12.52 -53.89 32.75
N SER A 65 -11.56 -53.13 32.22
CA SER A 65 -10.87 -53.48 30.97
C SER A 65 -10.00 -54.73 31.15
N GLU A 66 -9.27 -54.83 32.26
CA GLU A 66 -8.49 -56.03 32.60
C GLU A 66 -9.39 -57.26 32.81
N ILE A 67 -10.53 -57.09 33.48
CA ILE A 67 -11.51 -58.16 33.68
C ILE A 67 -12.09 -58.65 32.35
N LEU A 68 -12.45 -57.74 31.42
CA LEU A 68 -12.95 -58.12 30.10
C LEU A 68 -11.90 -58.94 29.33
N ILE A 69 -10.64 -58.51 29.34
CA ILE A 69 -9.53 -59.23 28.68
C ILE A 69 -9.42 -60.65 29.23
N ARG A 70 -9.50 -60.82 30.56
CA ARG A 70 -9.45 -62.15 31.19
C ARG A 70 -10.64 -63.02 30.84
N TYR A 71 -11.85 -62.46 30.82
CA TYR A 71 -13.05 -63.18 30.38
C TYR A 71 -12.95 -63.62 28.91
N ALA A 72 -12.24 -62.86 28.08
CA ALA A 72 -11.95 -63.19 26.69
C ALA A 72 -10.71 -64.10 26.51
N ASN A 73 -10.28 -64.85 27.53
CA ASN A 73 -9.09 -65.72 27.50
C ASN A 73 -7.79 -64.97 27.19
N ASP A 74 -7.59 -63.81 27.83
CA ASP A 74 -6.44 -62.91 27.64
C ASP A 74 -6.33 -62.33 26.20
N ASP A 75 -7.41 -62.36 25.43
CA ASP A 75 -7.53 -61.71 24.13
C ASP A 75 -8.08 -60.28 24.26
N ARG A 76 -7.41 -59.32 23.61
CA ARG A 76 -7.82 -57.91 23.58
C ARG A 76 -8.80 -57.59 22.45
N SER A 77 -9.11 -58.54 21.57
CA SER A 77 -9.92 -58.29 20.37
C SER A 77 -11.29 -57.66 20.65
N GLU A 78 -11.96 -58.08 21.73
CA GLU A 78 -13.26 -57.52 22.14
C GLU A 78 -13.14 -56.06 22.63
N LEU A 79 -12.16 -55.78 23.48
CA LEU A 79 -11.86 -54.43 23.94
C LEU A 79 -11.47 -53.52 22.78
N ASN A 80 -10.59 -53.99 21.90
CA ASN A 80 -10.15 -53.32 20.69
C ASN A 80 -11.32 -52.99 19.75
N SER A 81 -12.26 -53.94 19.59
CA SER A 81 -13.46 -53.73 18.78
C SER A 81 -14.37 -52.65 19.36
N ILE A 82 -14.53 -52.61 20.69
CA ILE A 82 -15.27 -51.55 21.38
C ILE A 82 -14.62 -50.19 21.09
N LEU A 83 -13.31 -50.05 21.30
CA LEU A 83 -12.59 -48.80 21.08
C LEU A 83 -12.74 -48.31 19.63
N VAL A 84 -12.54 -49.20 18.64
CA VAL A 84 -12.70 -48.87 17.22
C VAL A 84 -14.13 -48.40 16.92
N SER A 85 -15.14 -49.07 17.46
CA SER A 85 -16.54 -48.71 17.21
C SER A 85 -16.92 -47.31 17.71
N ILE A 86 -16.23 -46.81 18.74
CA ILE A 86 -16.48 -45.49 19.32
C ILE A 86 -15.63 -44.42 18.64
N TYR A 87 -14.31 -44.67 18.54
CA TYR A 87 -13.32 -43.62 18.25
C TYR A 87 -12.93 -43.55 16.77
N LYS A 88 -13.43 -44.46 15.91
CA LYS A 88 -13.30 -44.37 14.45
C LYS A 88 -14.60 -44.02 13.72
N LYS A 89 -15.67 -43.68 14.43
CA LYS A 89 -16.93 -43.25 13.79
C LYS A 89 -16.78 -41.84 13.24
N THR A 90 -17.63 -41.45 12.29
CA THR A 90 -17.65 -40.06 11.81
C THR A 90 -18.04 -39.12 12.96
N PRO A 91 -17.26 -38.07 13.25
CA PRO A 91 -17.58 -37.12 14.31
C PRO A 91 -18.85 -36.35 13.96
N LEU A 92 -19.66 -36.05 14.98
CA LEU A 92 -20.85 -35.20 14.83
C LEU A 92 -20.49 -33.73 14.62
N ASP A 93 -19.38 -33.30 15.22
CA ASP A 93 -18.92 -31.92 15.25
C ASP A 93 -17.42 -31.85 15.53
N THR A 94 -16.70 -30.98 14.82
CA THR A 94 -15.26 -30.75 14.94
C THR A 94 -14.87 -29.30 15.22
N HIS A 95 -15.83 -28.37 15.38
CA HIS A 95 -15.53 -26.93 15.43
C HIS A 95 -14.48 -26.55 16.47
N THR A 96 -14.51 -27.14 17.67
CA THR A 96 -13.53 -26.86 18.73
C THR A 96 -12.12 -27.33 18.34
N HIS A 97 -12.01 -28.48 17.67
CA HIS A 97 -10.74 -29.01 17.16
C HIS A 97 -10.23 -28.19 15.98
N ASP A 98 -11.14 -27.75 15.09
CA ASP A 98 -10.82 -26.90 13.95
C ASP A 98 -10.34 -25.52 14.40
N LEU A 99 -10.94 -24.96 15.47
CA LEU A 99 -10.49 -23.71 16.08
C LEU A 99 -9.11 -23.87 16.73
N LEU A 100 -8.88 -24.94 17.50
CA LEU A 100 -7.56 -25.26 18.05
C LEU A 100 -6.51 -25.42 16.94
N ALA A 101 -6.88 -26.08 15.84
CA ALA A 101 -5.99 -26.29 14.70
C ALA A 101 -5.58 -24.98 14.01
N ARG A 102 -6.27 -23.87 14.24
CA ARG A 102 -5.88 -22.52 13.78
C ARG A 102 -4.90 -21.81 14.73
N ILE A 103 -4.50 -22.43 15.83
CA ILE A 103 -3.63 -21.84 16.86
C ILE A 103 -2.27 -22.56 16.87
N PRO A 104 -1.26 -22.05 16.13
CA PRO A 104 0.07 -22.66 16.08
C PRO A 104 0.95 -22.35 17.31
N HIS A 105 0.44 -21.56 18.27
CA HIS A 105 1.17 -21.14 19.47
C HIS A 105 1.53 -22.31 20.41
N PHE A 106 0.83 -23.43 20.28
CA PHE A 106 1.13 -24.65 21.03
C PHE A 106 2.10 -25.53 20.25
N GLU A 107 3.38 -25.50 20.64
CA GLU A 107 4.38 -26.41 20.10
C GLU A 107 4.12 -27.87 20.54
N HIS A 108 3.69 -28.05 21.80
CA HIS A 108 3.45 -29.36 22.40
C HIS A 108 2.00 -29.48 22.84
N ILE A 109 1.31 -30.47 22.27
CA ILE A 109 -0.02 -30.90 22.67
C ILE A 109 0.09 -32.33 23.14
N PHE A 110 -0.26 -32.59 24.39
CA PHE A 110 -0.39 -33.92 24.94
C PHE A 110 -1.87 -34.28 25.03
N THR A 111 -2.21 -35.53 24.77
CA THR A 111 -3.58 -36.01 24.90
C THR A 111 -3.62 -37.41 25.49
N THR A 112 -4.65 -37.67 26.29
CA THR A 112 -5.01 -39.02 26.75
C THR A 112 -6.13 -39.63 25.90
N ASN A 113 -6.56 -38.93 24.85
CA ASN A 113 -7.63 -39.38 23.98
C ASN A 113 -7.10 -40.41 22.97
N TYR A 114 -7.92 -41.44 22.73
CA TYR A 114 -7.62 -42.48 21.75
C TYR A 114 -7.98 -42.05 20.32
N ASP A 115 -8.94 -41.12 20.18
CA ASP A 115 -9.41 -40.58 18.90
C ASP A 115 -8.38 -39.76 18.13
N THR A 116 -8.68 -39.47 16.87
CA THR A 116 -7.79 -38.75 15.94
C THR A 116 -8.21 -37.31 15.66
N LEU A 117 -9.16 -36.75 16.43
CA LEU A 117 -9.81 -35.49 16.07
C LEU A 117 -8.84 -34.31 16.01
N ILE A 118 -7.84 -34.27 16.90
CA ILE A 118 -6.83 -33.19 16.94
C ILE A 118 -5.99 -33.23 15.65
N GLU A 119 -5.40 -34.38 15.33
CA GLU A 119 -4.54 -34.55 14.17
C GLU A 119 -5.29 -34.52 12.84
N ASP A 120 -6.57 -34.94 12.82
CA ASP A 120 -7.42 -34.84 11.64
C ASP A 120 -7.71 -33.36 11.30
N SER A 121 -8.04 -32.53 12.31
CA SER A 121 -8.21 -31.08 12.13
C SER A 121 -6.91 -30.35 11.77
N MET A 122 -5.76 -30.84 12.24
CA MET A 122 -4.44 -30.26 11.91
C MET A 122 -3.86 -30.76 10.58
N ALA A 123 -4.28 -31.94 10.12
CA ALA A 123 -3.74 -32.63 8.95
C ALA A 123 -2.19 -32.65 8.96
N LYS A 124 -1.56 -32.28 7.83
CA LYS A 124 -0.09 -32.27 7.68
C LYS A 124 0.64 -31.20 8.50
N ARG A 125 -0.07 -30.40 9.31
CA ARG A 125 0.49 -29.30 10.12
C ARG A 125 0.90 -29.74 11.52
N CYS A 126 0.73 -31.03 11.84
CA CYS A 126 1.21 -31.61 13.09
C CYS A 126 2.02 -32.89 12.85
N HIS A 127 2.81 -33.25 13.85
CA HIS A 127 3.48 -34.55 13.92
C HIS A 127 2.87 -35.36 15.07
N VAL A 128 2.24 -36.49 14.73
CA VAL A 128 1.60 -37.38 15.72
C VAL A 128 2.62 -38.37 16.26
N ILE A 129 2.73 -38.42 17.58
CA ILE A 129 3.67 -39.27 18.32
C ILE A 129 2.85 -40.14 19.28
N GLY A 130 2.34 -41.25 18.75
CA GLY A 130 1.55 -42.23 19.51
C GLY A 130 2.33 -43.47 19.96
N SER A 131 3.58 -43.64 19.52
CA SER A 131 4.45 -44.75 19.91
C SER A 131 5.92 -44.32 19.98
N GLU A 132 6.75 -45.09 20.67
CA GLU A 132 8.18 -44.79 20.85
C GLU A 132 8.94 -44.72 19.52
N ASN A 133 8.53 -45.53 18.53
CA ASN A 133 9.14 -45.55 17.21
C ASN A 133 8.94 -44.22 16.43
N ALA A 134 7.91 -43.45 16.77
CA ALA A 134 7.60 -42.17 16.12
C ALA A 134 8.51 -41.01 16.56
N PHE A 135 9.36 -41.20 17.59
CA PHE A 135 10.26 -40.16 18.09
C PHE A 135 11.40 -39.80 17.14
N SER A 136 11.87 -40.75 16.31
CA SER A 136 13.03 -40.55 15.44
C SER A 136 12.76 -39.63 14.25
N ALA A 137 11.49 -39.37 13.91
CA ALA A 137 11.06 -38.63 12.73
C ALA A 137 10.47 -37.23 13.02
N GLN A 138 10.78 -36.63 14.18
CA GLN A 138 10.19 -35.34 14.57
C GLN A 138 10.67 -34.19 13.66
N MET A 139 9.71 -33.54 13.00
CA MET A 139 9.97 -32.33 12.22
C MET A 139 10.03 -31.09 13.13
N LYS A 140 10.92 -30.15 12.80
CA LYS A 140 11.02 -28.86 13.50
C LYS A 140 10.00 -27.88 12.95
N GLY A 141 9.50 -26.99 13.81
CA GLY A 141 8.63 -25.88 13.41
C GLY A 141 7.16 -26.24 13.16
N ILE A 142 6.73 -27.45 13.53
CA ILE A 142 5.32 -27.86 13.50
C ILE A 142 4.89 -28.38 14.88
N THR A 143 3.59 -28.30 15.16
CA THR A 143 3.00 -28.78 16.42
C THR A 143 3.21 -30.29 16.59
N LYS A 144 3.58 -30.72 17.79
CA LYS A 144 3.77 -32.12 18.15
C LYS A 144 2.60 -32.58 19.01
N VAL A 145 1.88 -33.61 18.53
CA VAL A 145 0.73 -34.20 19.24
C VAL A 145 1.17 -35.54 19.84
N TYR A 146 1.30 -35.59 21.17
CA TYR A 146 1.72 -36.76 21.92
C TYR A 146 0.51 -37.50 22.49
N LYS A 147 0.30 -38.76 22.08
CA LYS A 147 -0.83 -39.56 22.56
C LYS A 147 -0.38 -40.48 23.68
N LEU A 148 -0.49 -40.00 24.91
CA LEU A 148 0.08 -40.64 26.10
C LEU A 148 -0.53 -42.01 26.41
N HIS A 149 -1.79 -42.22 26.02
CA HIS A 149 -2.51 -43.49 26.20
C HIS A 149 -2.63 -44.29 24.89
N GLY A 150 -1.84 -43.95 23.86
CA GLY A 150 -1.87 -44.63 22.57
C GLY A 150 -2.94 -44.11 21.61
N ASP A 151 -3.16 -44.83 20.52
CA ASP A 151 -3.95 -44.39 19.36
C ASP A 151 -4.92 -45.48 18.89
N VAL A 152 -6.17 -45.13 18.55
CA VAL A 152 -7.15 -46.08 18.02
C VAL A 152 -6.71 -46.73 16.69
N ASN A 153 -5.80 -46.11 15.95
CA ASN A 153 -5.17 -46.68 14.76
C ASN A 153 -4.05 -47.68 15.07
N ASN A 154 -3.55 -47.70 16.30
CA ASN A 154 -2.53 -48.63 16.75
C ASN A 154 -2.88 -49.21 18.13
N LEU A 155 -3.84 -50.14 18.14
CA LEU A 155 -4.46 -50.69 19.33
C LEU A 155 -3.51 -51.48 20.25
N ASN A 156 -2.34 -51.89 19.75
CA ASN A 156 -1.34 -52.59 20.55
C ASN A 156 -0.66 -51.67 21.58
N ASP A 157 -0.60 -50.38 21.29
CA ASP A 157 0.05 -49.37 22.15
C ASP A 157 -0.96 -48.65 23.07
N VAL A 158 -2.25 -49.03 22.99
CA VAL A 158 -3.31 -48.42 23.80
C VAL A 158 -3.17 -48.80 25.27
N VAL A 159 -3.11 -47.78 26.13
CA VAL A 159 -3.06 -47.92 27.58
C VAL A 159 -4.46 -47.76 28.16
N ILE A 160 -5.02 -48.86 28.67
CA ILE A 160 -6.37 -48.85 29.24
C ILE A 160 -6.59 -49.91 30.33
N SER A 161 -5.92 -51.06 30.31
CA SER A 161 -6.05 -52.09 31.34
C SER A 161 -5.03 -51.89 32.47
N ARG A 162 -5.30 -52.46 33.65
CA ARG A 162 -4.36 -52.44 34.79
C ARG A 162 -2.94 -52.90 34.40
N LYS A 163 -2.83 -53.94 33.56
CA LYS A 163 -1.54 -54.42 33.04
C LYS A 163 -0.84 -53.36 32.19
N ASP A 164 -1.58 -52.66 31.33
CA ASP A 164 -1.03 -51.62 30.45
C ASP A 164 -0.47 -50.44 31.27
N TYR A 165 -1.20 -49.98 32.30
CA TYR A 165 -0.74 -48.89 33.18
C TYR A 165 0.53 -49.29 33.95
N ALA A 166 0.59 -50.54 34.42
CA ALA A 166 1.78 -51.06 35.13
C ALA A 166 3.01 -51.10 34.22
N SER A 167 2.87 -51.50 32.95
CA SER A 167 3.98 -51.62 32.01
C SER A 167 4.44 -50.28 31.42
N ASN A 168 3.54 -49.31 31.23
CA ASN A 168 3.84 -48.08 30.47
C ASN A 168 4.07 -46.84 31.34
N ILE A 169 3.46 -46.80 32.53
CA ILE A 169 3.36 -45.57 33.35
C ILE A 169 3.98 -45.76 34.73
N ARG A 170 3.66 -46.86 35.41
CA ARG A 170 4.00 -47.08 36.84
C ARG A 170 5.23 -47.98 37.08
N GLY A 171 5.87 -48.46 36.01
CA GLY A 171 7.07 -49.31 36.08
C GLY A 171 8.38 -48.55 36.34
N GLN A 172 9.50 -49.28 36.48
CA GLN A 172 10.83 -48.69 36.73
C GLN A 172 11.39 -47.87 35.56
N GLN A 173 10.90 -48.09 34.34
CA GLN A 173 11.18 -47.24 33.16
C GLN A 173 9.86 -46.79 32.56
N LYS A 174 9.51 -45.51 32.76
CA LYS A 174 8.41 -44.86 32.03
C LYS A 174 8.73 -44.92 30.53
N ASN A 175 7.72 -45.12 29.69
CA ASN A 175 7.91 -45.05 28.25
C ASN A 175 8.40 -43.64 27.82
N LEU A 176 8.97 -43.53 26.62
CA LEU A 176 9.56 -42.28 26.12
C LEU A 176 8.55 -41.12 26.04
N LEU A 177 7.25 -41.41 25.84
CA LEU A 177 6.18 -40.42 25.84
C LEU A 177 6.03 -39.75 27.20
N TRP A 178 5.96 -40.53 28.27
CA TRP A 178 5.84 -40.02 29.64
C TRP A 178 7.12 -39.33 30.12
N ASN A 179 8.30 -39.77 29.66
CA ASN A 179 9.56 -39.05 29.91
C ASN A 179 9.55 -37.69 29.21
N ARG A 180 9.10 -37.63 27.94
CA ARG A 180 8.96 -36.36 27.21
C ARG A 180 7.93 -35.45 27.85
N PHE A 181 6.80 -35.99 28.30
CA PHE A 181 5.82 -35.22 29.05
C PHE A 181 6.45 -34.58 30.29
N THR A 182 7.14 -35.38 31.11
CA THR A 182 7.84 -34.94 32.32
C THR A 182 8.87 -33.83 32.03
N ASP A 183 9.64 -33.96 30.95
CA ASP A 183 10.61 -32.96 30.46
C ASP A 183 9.94 -31.62 30.08
N VAL A 184 8.84 -31.67 29.33
CA VAL A 184 8.13 -30.46 28.89
C VAL A 184 7.47 -29.75 30.06
N ILE A 185 6.78 -30.45 30.95
CA ILE A 185 6.10 -29.80 32.09
C ILE A 185 7.07 -29.27 33.16
N ALA A 186 8.34 -29.69 33.13
CA ALA A 186 9.39 -29.13 33.95
C ALA A 186 9.89 -27.77 33.43
N SER A 187 9.72 -27.49 32.13
CA SER A 187 10.29 -26.31 31.45
C SER A 187 9.26 -25.33 30.90
N LYS A 188 8.03 -25.77 30.62
CA LYS A 188 6.92 -24.96 30.13
C LYS A 188 5.78 -24.87 31.15
N ASP A 189 4.99 -23.80 31.04
CA ASP A 189 3.70 -23.73 31.73
C ASP A 189 2.76 -24.78 31.13
N ILE A 190 1.82 -25.29 31.91
CA ILE A 190 0.91 -26.35 31.47
C ILE A 190 -0.54 -25.93 31.59
N LEU A 191 -1.31 -26.20 30.55
CA LEU A 191 -2.76 -25.97 30.51
C LEU A 191 -3.49 -27.28 30.28
N PHE A 192 -4.34 -27.69 31.21
CA PHE A 192 -5.29 -28.79 31.02
C PHE A 192 -6.63 -28.27 30.51
N ILE A 193 -7.16 -28.92 29.47
CA ILE A 193 -8.48 -28.64 28.90
C ILE A 193 -9.23 -29.96 28.65
N GLY A 194 -10.52 -30.00 29.01
CA GLY A 194 -11.35 -31.18 28.73
C GLY A 194 -10.92 -32.42 29.51
N HIS A 195 -10.16 -32.25 30.59
CA HIS A 195 -9.61 -33.34 31.37
C HIS A 195 -10.39 -33.52 32.69
N GLY A 196 -10.59 -34.77 33.11
CA GLY A 196 -11.17 -35.09 34.41
C GLY A 196 -10.14 -34.90 35.54
N ASN A 197 -10.56 -34.40 36.70
CA ASN A 197 -9.66 -34.23 37.86
C ASN A 197 -9.13 -35.56 38.46
N GLU A 198 -9.65 -36.71 37.98
CA GLU A 198 -9.51 -38.01 38.64
C GLU A 198 -8.41 -38.90 38.05
N ASP A 199 -7.70 -38.47 37.01
CA ASP A 199 -6.61 -39.28 36.46
C ASP A 199 -5.37 -39.22 37.39
N SER A 200 -5.25 -40.26 38.20
CA SER A 200 -4.13 -40.44 39.15
C SER A 200 -2.75 -40.44 38.50
N ASN A 201 -2.65 -40.70 37.19
CA ASN A 201 -1.38 -40.88 36.51
C ASN A 201 -0.58 -39.59 36.38
N PHE A 202 -1.24 -38.43 36.34
CA PHE A 202 -0.57 -37.13 36.29
C PHE A 202 -0.15 -36.62 37.67
N TRP A 203 -0.95 -36.87 38.71
CA TRP A 203 -0.70 -36.35 40.06
C TRP A 203 0.66 -36.78 40.61
N GLY A 204 1.02 -38.05 40.44
CA GLY A 204 2.33 -38.55 40.89
C GLY A 204 3.51 -37.85 40.22
N ILE A 205 3.38 -37.46 38.95
CA ILE A 205 4.42 -36.73 38.22
C ILE A 205 4.54 -35.29 38.74
N PHE A 206 3.40 -34.64 39.00
CA PHE A 206 3.40 -33.29 39.57
C PHE A 206 3.98 -33.25 40.97
N GLU A 207 3.67 -34.23 41.82
CA GLU A 207 4.28 -34.38 43.15
C GLU A 207 5.80 -34.57 43.03
N GLU A 208 6.25 -35.48 42.16
CA GLU A 208 7.67 -35.75 41.90
C GLU A 208 8.42 -34.47 41.49
N LEU A 209 7.87 -33.71 40.54
CA LEU A 209 8.47 -32.47 40.06
C LEU A 209 8.44 -31.35 41.11
N SER A 210 7.37 -31.27 41.90
CA SER A 210 7.24 -30.27 42.96
C SER A 210 8.32 -30.47 44.04
N VAL A 211 8.66 -31.73 44.34
CA VAL A 211 9.77 -32.09 45.24
C VAL A 211 11.14 -31.75 44.63
N LYS A 212 11.33 -31.99 43.32
CA LYS A 212 12.62 -31.80 42.63
C LYS A 212 12.95 -30.33 42.33
N LEU A 213 11.98 -29.53 41.89
CA LEU A 213 12.22 -28.18 41.33
C LEU A 213 12.10 -27.03 42.34
N LYS A 214 11.53 -27.27 43.53
CA LYS A 214 11.37 -26.38 44.71
C LYS A 214 11.16 -24.87 44.47
N ALA A 215 12.15 -24.15 43.94
CA ALA A 215 12.17 -22.69 43.79
C ALA A 215 11.70 -22.16 42.42
N HIS A 216 11.69 -22.98 41.35
CA HIS A 216 11.37 -22.53 39.98
C HIS A 216 10.29 -23.41 39.36
N GLN A 217 9.08 -23.39 39.93
CA GLN A 217 7.95 -24.13 39.38
C GLN A 217 7.27 -23.33 38.26
N ARG A 218 7.05 -23.99 37.11
CA ARG A 218 6.22 -23.47 36.03
C ARG A 218 4.75 -23.40 36.45
N LYS A 219 3.99 -22.49 35.86
CA LYS A 219 2.57 -22.30 36.20
C LYS A 219 1.73 -23.46 35.66
N ARG A 220 0.67 -23.79 36.38
CA ARG A 220 -0.25 -24.89 36.03
C ARG A 220 -1.66 -24.36 36.00
N PHE A 221 -2.33 -24.56 34.89
CA PHE A 221 -3.67 -24.05 34.63
C PHE A 221 -4.61 -25.20 34.34
N PHE A 222 -5.86 -25.09 34.80
CA PHE A 222 -6.87 -26.12 34.62
C PHE A 222 -8.19 -25.48 34.17
N ILE A 223 -8.63 -25.83 32.97
CA ILE A 223 -9.90 -25.38 32.38
C ILE A 223 -10.85 -26.56 32.31
N SER A 224 -11.95 -26.44 33.05
CA SER A 224 -13.01 -27.44 33.05
C SER A 224 -14.34 -26.81 33.44
N PRO A 225 -15.49 -27.36 33.01
CA PRO A 225 -16.78 -27.03 33.57
C PRO A 225 -16.81 -27.17 35.10
N ALA A 226 -17.94 -26.83 35.73
CA ALA A 226 -18.08 -26.90 37.17
C ALA A 226 -17.66 -28.28 37.72
N ILE A 227 -16.65 -28.28 38.60
CA ILE A 227 -16.14 -29.46 39.30
C ILE A 227 -16.63 -29.47 40.76
N LEU A 228 -16.52 -30.63 41.42
CA LEU A 228 -16.88 -30.73 42.84
C LEU A 228 -15.89 -29.98 43.72
N GLN A 229 -16.34 -29.44 44.85
CA GLN A 229 -15.51 -28.61 45.73
C GLN A 229 -14.22 -29.32 46.20
N HIS A 230 -14.30 -30.62 46.51
CA HIS A 230 -13.12 -31.40 46.92
C HIS A 230 -12.10 -31.57 45.76
N GLN A 231 -12.57 -31.59 44.52
CA GLN A 231 -11.72 -31.65 43.33
C GLN A 231 -10.99 -30.32 43.13
N GLU A 232 -11.69 -29.20 43.26
CA GLU A 232 -11.10 -27.86 43.20
C GLU A 232 -10.05 -27.65 44.31
N GLN A 233 -10.33 -28.11 45.52
CA GLN A 233 -9.36 -28.07 46.62
C GLN A 233 -8.11 -28.91 46.31
N ASN A 234 -8.27 -30.06 45.65
CA ASN A 234 -7.14 -30.88 45.23
C ASN A 234 -6.29 -30.17 44.16
N LEU A 235 -6.93 -29.54 43.17
CA LEU A 235 -6.23 -28.71 42.17
C LEU A 235 -5.39 -27.62 42.83
N LYS A 236 -5.99 -26.85 43.75
CA LYS A 236 -5.30 -25.78 44.48
C LYS A 236 -4.12 -26.30 45.29
N ARG A 237 -4.26 -27.45 45.96
CA ARG A 237 -3.16 -28.10 46.71
C ARG A 237 -2.00 -28.49 45.79
N ASN A 238 -2.29 -28.85 44.55
CA ASN A 238 -1.29 -29.21 43.53
C ASN A 238 -0.77 -28.02 42.71
N GLY A 239 -1.12 -26.78 43.12
CA GLY A 239 -0.63 -25.56 42.49
C GLY A 239 -1.29 -25.22 41.15
N PHE A 240 -2.52 -25.69 40.92
CA PHE A 240 -3.28 -25.36 39.72
C PHE A 240 -4.18 -24.14 39.94
N ASP A 241 -4.16 -23.23 38.98
CA ASP A 241 -5.16 -22.19 38.82
C ASP A 241 -6.32 -22.73 37.99
N TYR A 242 -7.48 -22.83 38.62
CA TYR A 242 -8.70 -23.35 38.02
C TYR A 242 -9.56 -22.23 37.44
N PHE A 243 -9.99 -22.41 36.19
CA PHE A 243 -10.96 -21.55 35.54
C PHE A 243 -12.19 -22.38 35.13
N GLN A 244 -13.35 -21.96 35.62
CA GLN A 244 -14.63 -22.61 35.34
C GLN A 244 -15.15 -22.22 33.94
N MET A 245 -14.69 -22.94 32.92
CA MET A 245 -15.13 -22.81 31.52
C MET A 245 -14.86 -24.11 30.76
N ASN A 246 -15.56 -24.34 29.64
CA ASN A 246 -15.25 -25.46 28.75
C ASN A 246 -14.21 -25.07 27.69
N ALA A 247 -13.76 -26.06 26.90
CA ALA A 247 -12.76 -25.87 25.85
C ALA A 247 -13.17 -24.82 24.81
N ASP A 248 -14.41 -24.92 24.31
CA ASP A 248 -14.95 -24.02 23.30
C ASP A 248 -15.02 -22.57 23.80
N GLN A 249 -15.55 -22.35 25.01
CA GLN A 249 -15.59 -21.03 25.66
C GLN A 249 -14.20 -20.42 25.78
N PHE A 250 -13.21 -21.21 26.22
CA PHE A 250 -11.84 -20.71 26.34
C PHE A 250 -11.23 -20.34 25.00
N LEU A 251 -11.36 -21.19 23.98
CA LEU A 251 -10.79 -20.93 22.66
C LEU A 251 -11.44 -19.70 22.00
N ASN A 252 -12.75 -19.48 22.22
CA ASN A 252 -13.46 -18.29 21.75
C ASN A 252 -13.01 -17.00 22.44
N VAL A 253 -12.45 -17.08 23.65
CA VAL A 253 -11.82 -15.94 24.34
C VAL A 253 -10.36 -15.76 23.88
N LEU A 254 -9.62 -16.86 23.74
CA LEU A 254 -8.20 -16.86 23.38
C LEU A 254 -7.97 -16.38 21.95
N TYR A 255 -8.71 -16.93 20.98
CA TYR A 255 -8.41 -16.72 19.56
C TYR A 255 -8.49 -15.24 19.13
N PRO A 256 -9.52 -14.44 19.49
CA PRO A 256 -9.54 -13.01 19.19
C PRO A 256 -8.35 -12.25 19.79
N LYS A 257 -7.87 -12.65 20.98
CA LYS A 257 -6.68 -12.05 21.61
C LYS A 257 -5.41 -12.37 20.82
N LEU A 258 -5.29 -13.58 20.28
CA LEU A 258 -4.17 -13.92 19.40
C LEU A 258 -4.18 -13.08 18.11
N VAL A 259 -5.35 -12.85 17.51
CA VAL A 259 -5.49 -11.95 16.35
C VAL A 259 -5.13 -10.50 16.72
N GLU A 260 -5.63 -10.02 17.86
CA GLU A 260 -5.38 -8.65 18.35
C GLU A 260 -3.89 -8.39 18.57
N TYR A 261 -3.15 -9.34 19.12
CA TYR A 261 -1.75 -9.11 19.50
C TYR A 261 -0.70 -9.66 18.54
N ALA A 262 -1.08 -10.45 17.53
CA ALA A 262 -0.14 -11.15 16.63
C ALA A 262 0.98 -10.24 16.07
N VAL A 263 0.64 -9.05 15.57
CA VAL A 263 1.63 -8.11 15.03
C VAL A 263 2.56 -7.62 16.14
N SER A 264 2.00 -7.10 17.23
CA SER A 264 2.77 -6.57 18.35
C SER A 264 3.67 -7.62 19.01
N ASP A 265 3.21 -8.87 19.09
CA ASP A 265 3.95 -9.96 19.70
C ASP A 265 5.15 -10.37 18.82
N LEU A 266 5.00 -10.32 17.48
CA LEU A 266 6.13 -10.52 16.57
C LEU A 266 7.16 -9.37 16.69
N GLU A 267 6.69 -8.11 16.63
CA GLU A 267 7.57 -6.93 16.64
C GLU A 267 8.33 -6.77 17.97
N THR A 268 7.73 -7.23 19.08
CA THR A 268 8.36 -7.24 20.41
C THR A 268 9.15 -8.52 20.71
N GLY A 269 9.19 -9.49 19.79
CA GLY A 269 9.93 -10.75 19.94
C GLY A 269 9.32 -11.74 20.93
N LYS A 270 8.04 -11.57 21.31
CA LYS A 270 7.29 -12.53 22.12
C LYS A 270 6.82 -13.73 21.30
N LEU A 271 6.52 -13.52 20.02
CA LEU A 271 6.05 -14.53 19.08
C LEU A 271 7.11 -14.77 18.01
N SER A 272 7.41 -16.03 17.72
CA SER A 272 8.35 -16.39 16.66
C SER A 272 7.78 -16.10 15.26
N SER A 273 8.66 -15.77 14.31
CA SER A 273 8.27 -15.48 12.93
C SER A 273 7.60 -16.68 12.23
N ASN A 274 8.02 -17.91 12.57
CA ASN A 274 7.40 -19.13 12.04
C ASN A 274 5.94 -19.25 12.50
N THR A 275 5.68 -19.08 13.80
CA THR A 275 4.33 -19.17 14.35
C THR A 275 3.44 -18.05 13.84
N PHE A 276 3.96 -16.82 13.73
CA PHE A 276 3.23 -15.71 13.12
C PHE A 276 2.82 -15.99 11.66
N GLN A 277 3.76 -16.45 10.82
CA GLN A 277 3.48 -16.78 9.42
C GLN A 277 2.47 -17.92 9.29
N GLN A 278 2.61 -18.96 10.11
CA GLN A 278 1.64 -20.05 10.16
C GLN A 278 0.26 -19.57 10.60
N PHE A 279 0.19 -18.69 11.61
CA PHE A 279 -1.07 -18.16 12.12
C PHE A 279 -1.79 -17.33 11.05
N LEU A 280 -1.06 -16.49 10.30
CA LEU A 280 -1.65 -15.77 9.17
C LEU A 280 -2.12 -16.70 8.06
N ALA A 281 -1.29 -17.69 7.67
CA ALA A 281 -1.63 -18.65 6.62
C ALA A 281 -2.90 -19.46 6.97
N LEU A 282 -3.07 -19.84 8.25
CA LEU A 282 -4.26 -20.54 8.75
C LEU A 282 -5.55 -19.70 8.70
N ASN A 283 -5.40 -18.40 8.48
CA ASN A 283 -6.48 -17.43 8.38
C ASN A 283 -6.54 -16.78 7.00
N ASP A 284 -5.93 -17.42 5.99
CA ASP A 284 -5.87 -16.95 4.61
C ASP A 284 -5.33 -15.53 4.49
N ARG A 285 -4.24 -15.25 5.21
CA ARG A 285 -3.51 -13.98 5.19
C ARG A 285 -2.03 -14.19 4.91
N ASN A 286 -1.38 -13.14 4.40
CA ASN A 286 0.07 -13.05 4.28
C ASN A 286 0.56 -11.73 4.89
N ALA A 287 1.84 -11.65 5.21
CA ALA A 287 2.46 -10.43 5.72
C ALA A 287 3.65 -10.00 4.86
N ILE A 288 3.80 -8.68 4.71
CA ILE A 288 5.02 -8.03 4.23
C ILE A 288 5.79 -7.62 5.47
N ILE A 289 6.97 -8.20 5.66
CA ILE A 289 7.80 -8.01 6.85
C ILE A 289 9.12 -7.39 6.41
N ARG A 290 9.53 -6.31 7.09
CA ARG A 290 10.83 -5.69 6.95
C ARG A 290 11.67 -5.93 8.20
N SER A 291 12.98 -6.05 8.01
CA SER A 291 13.95 -6.09 9.10
C SER A 291 14.82 -4.84 9.04
N GLU A 292 14.86 -4.08 10.14
CA GLU A 292 15.61 -2.83 10.27
C GLU A 292 16.27 -2.81 11.64
N ASP A 293 17.60 -2.64 11.70
CA ASP A 293 18.38 -2.66 12.95
C ASP A 293 18.10 -3.85 13.87
N SER A 294 17.92 -5.05 13.29
CA SER A 294 17.56 -6.28 14.02
C SER A 294 16.18 -6.25 14.71
N LYS A 295 15.33 -5.29 14.36
CA LYS A 295 13.90 -5.27 14.70
C LYS A 295 13.08 -5.74 13.52
N ILE A 296 12.09 -6.58 13.80
CA ILE A 296 11.10 -7.03 12.84
C ILE A 296 9.96 -6.01 12.85
N ILE A 297 9.55 -5.56 11.66
CA ILE A 297 8.43 -4.64 11.46
C ILE A 297 7.46 -5.29 10.47
N VAL A 298 6.18 -5.32 10.81
CA VAL A 298 5.13 -5.75 9.87
C VAL A 298 4.67 -4.51 9.09
N GLU A 299 4.95 -4.48 7.79
CA GLU A 299 4.57 -3.34 6.94
C GLU A 299 3.11 -3.43 6.49
N ALA A 300 2.65 -4.64 6.18
CA ALA A 300 1.29 -4.87 5.74
C ALA A 300 0.86 -6.32 6.00
N ILE A 301 -0.45 -6.52 6.19
CA ILE A 301 -1.09 -7.83 6.12
C ILE A 301 -2.08 -7.79 4.96
N THR A 302 -1.99 -8.78 4.06
CA THR A 302 -2.82 -8.89 2.87
C THR A 302 -3.87 -9.98 3.02
N GLY A 303 -5.03 -9.74 2.42
CA GLY A 303 -6.08 -10.73 2.23
C GLY A 303 -5.70 -11.80 1.19
N PRO A 304 -6.60 -12.79 0.95
CA PRO A 304 -6.34 -13.90 0.04
C PRO A 304 -6.03 -13.48 -1.41
N SER A 305 -6.63 -12.36 -1.85
CA SER A 305 -6.44 -11.78 -3.19
C SER A 305 -5.19 -10.91 -3.32
N GLY A 306 -4.43 -10.73 -2.23
CA GLY A 306 -3.35 -9.74 -2.15
C GLY A 306 -3.83 -8.31 -1.86
N ALA A 307 -5.15 -8.09 -1.77
CA ALA A 307 -5.70 -6.79 -1.37
C ALA A 307 -5.32 -6.45 0.08
N ILE A 308 -5.08 -5.16 0.34
CA ILE A 308 -4.90 -4.62 1.69
C ILE A 308 -6.18 -3.89 2.05
N GLU A 309 -6.90 -4.42 3.03
CA GLU A 309 -8.05 -3.74 3.64
C GLU A 309 -7.56 -3.02 4.89
N SER A 310 -7.80 -1.72 5.00
CA SER A 310 -7.31 -0.91 6.12
C SER A 310 -8.49 -0.27 6.83
N GLU A 311 -8.51 -0.40 8.15
CA GLU A 311 -9.56 0.14 9.01
C GLU A 311 -8.89 1.00 10.09
N VAL A 312 -9.37 2.23 10.24
CA VAL A 312 -8.92 3.16 11.27
C VAL A 312 -10.11 3.43 12.18
N HIS A 313 -9.99 3.08 13.45
CA HIS A 313 -11.00 3.39 14.46
C HIS A 313 -10.43 4.43 15.42
N PHE A 314 -11.17 5.51 15.65
CA PHE A 314 -10.76 6.52 16.61
C PHE A 314 -11.99 7.21 17.19
N SER A 315 -11.81 7.74 18.40
CA SER A 315 -12.82 8.52 19.12
C SER A 315 -12.26 9.93 19.33
N LEU A 316 -13.14 10.94 19.29
CA LEU A 316 -12.74 12.35 19.40
C LEU A 316 -13.36 13.00 20.63
N ALA A 317 -12.69 14.02 21.16
CA ALA A 317 -13.31 14.96 22.07
C ALA A 317 -14.43 15.74 21.35
N GLN A 318 -15.48 16.13 22.08
CA GLN A 318 -16.69 16.74 21.52
C GLN A 318 -16.39 18.00 20.68
N ASP A 319 -15.50 18.88 21.14
CA ASP A 319 -15.17 20.12 20.44
C ASP A 319 -14.37 19.88 19.15
N VAL A 320 -13.53 18.85 19.13
CA VAL A 320 -12.80 18.43 17.93
C VAL A 320 -13.76 17.75 16.94
N PHE A 321 -14.67 16.92 17.44
CA PHE A 321 -15.69 16.26 16.63
C PHE A 321 -16.54 17.28 15.87
N GLU A 322 -17.01 18.34 16.52
CA GLU A 322 -17.78 19.41 15.86
C GLU A 322 -17.00 20.11 14.75
N LYS A 323 -15.70 20.41 14.98
CA LYS A 323 -14.82 20.99 13.96
C LYS A 323 -14.62 20.02 12.78
N PHE A 324 -14.44 18.74 13.06
CA PHE A 324 -14.28 17.72 12.03
C PHE A 324 -15.55 17.53 11.21
N MET A 325 -16.74 17.53 11.85
CA MET A 325 -18.00 17.44 11.12
C MET A 325 -18.23 18.67 10.23
N ASN A 326 -17.86 19.88 10.68
CA ASN A 326 -17.89 21.06 9.83
C ASN A 326 -16.99 20.92 8.58
N PHE A 327 -15.83 20.27 8.71
CA PHE A 327 -14.98 19.92 7.58
C PHE A 327 -15.62 18.86 6.68
N ASN A 328 -16.10 17.76 7.25
CA ASN A 328 -16.70 16.63 6.53
C ASN A 328 -17.94 17.06 5.73
N ASP A 329 -18.76 17.91 6.33
CA ASP A 329 -20.00 18.41 5.74
C ASP A 329 -19.75 19.56 4.75
N GLY A 330 -18.48 19.92 4.52
CA GLY A 330 -18.06 20.96 3.57
C GLY A 330 -18.48 22.37 3.99
N ILE A 331 -18.64 22.64 5.29
CA ILE A 331 -18.89 23.97 5.83
C ILE A 331 -17.61 24.80 5.76
N THR A 332 -16.47 24.21 6.10
CA THR A 332 -15.16 24.82 5.84
C THR A 332 -14.65 24.40 4.47
N ARG A 333 -13.85 25.28 3.83
CA ARG A 333 -13.26 25.00 2.51
C ARG A 333 -11.86 24.37 2.60
N ASP A 334 -11.55 23.76 3.73
CA ASP A 334 -10.29 23.04 3.92
C ASP A 334 -10.31 21.73 3.13
N ARG A 335 -9.16 21.30 2.59
CA ARG A 335 -9.03 20.02 1.85
C ARG A 335 -8.50 18.88 2.72
N THR A 336 -8.02 19.21 3.91
CA THR A 336 -7.46 18.25 4.85
C THR A 336 -7.75 18.70 6.26
N PHE A 337 -8.22 17.76 7.09
CA PHE A 337 -8.34 17.93 8.52
C PHE A 337 -7.22 17.15 9.21
N LYS A 338 -6.57 17.76 10.19
CA LYS A 338 -5.41 17.18 10.88
C LYS A 338 -5.76 16.97 12.34
N PHE A 339 -5.56 15.76 12.81
CA PHE A 339 -5.65 15.39 14.22
C PHE A 339 -4.25 15.19 14.77
N LEU A 340 -3.96 15.87 15.89
CA LEU A 340 -2.81 15.56 16.73
C LEU A 340 -3.17 14.43 17.70
N PRO A 341 -2.17 13.73 18.27
CA PRO A 341 -2.43 12.69 19.26
C PRO A 341 -3.24 13.16 20.47
N GLU A 342 -3.11 14.43 20.88
CA GLU A 342 -3.93 15.00 21.95
C GLU A 342 -5.43 15.10 21.60
N ASP A 343 -5.79 15.19 20.32
CA ASP A 343 -7.18 15.33 19.85
C ASP A 343 -7.97 14.01 19.89
N LEU A 344 -7.24 12.88 19.92
CA LEU A 344 -7.80 11.54 19.89
C LEU A 344 -7.99 11.00 21.32
N VAL A 345 -9.20 10.51 21.62
CA VAL A 345 -9.49 9.80 22.87
C VAL A 345 -8.95 8.38 22.79
N ASP A 346 -9.32 7.68 21.72
CA ASP A 346 -8.88 6.33 21.39
C ASP A 346 -8.43 6.29 19.93
N PHE A 347 -7.50 5.39 19.61
CA PHE A 347 -7.04 5.14 18.25
C PHE A 347 -6.62 3.68 18.09
N SER A 348 -7.08 3.03 17.03
CA SER A 348 -6.57 1.75 16.56
C SER A 348 -6.52 1.72 15.05
N PHE A 349 -5.50 1.02 14.55
CA PHE A 349 -5.29 0.80 13.14
C PHE A 349 -5.20 -0.69 12.86
N ASN A 350 -6.07 -1.17 11.98
CA ASN A 350 -6.12 -2.56 11.58
C ASN A 350 -5.83 -2.68 10.08
N MET A 351 -5.10 -3.73 9.70
CA MET A 351 -5.03 -4.16 8.30
C MET A 351 -5.47 -5.61 8.18
N SER A 352 -6.41 -5.86 7.27
CA SER A 352 -6.93 -7.19 6.94
C SER A 352 -7.41 -7.99 8.16
N GLY A 353 -7.95 -7.29 9.17
CA GLY A 353 -8.47 -7.85 10.43
C GLY A 353 -7.48 -7.95 11.59
N TYR A 354 -6.22 -7.51 11.42
CA TYR A 354 -5.18 -7.57 12.44
C TYR A 354 -4.80 -6.17 12.91
N LYS A 355 -4.64 -6.00 14.22
CA LYS A 355 -4.28 -4.72 14.84
C LYS A 355 -2.78 -4.48 14.74
N PHE A 356 -2.40 -3.28 14.31
CA PHE A 356 -1.01 -2.84 14.18
C PHE A 356 -0.58 -2.03 15.40
N GLY A 357 0.73 -1.97 15.67
CA GLY A 357 1.32 -1.29 16.83
C GLY A 357 1.19 0.26 16.85
N MET A 358 0.44 0.84 15.91
CA MET A 358 0.16 2.27 15.90
C MET A 358 -0.90 2.59 16.96
N SER A 359 -0.53 3.42 17.93
CA SER A 359 -1.36 3.84 19.05
C SER A 359 -1.31 5.35 19.18
N ARG A 360 -2.10 5.92 20.10
CA ARG A 360 -2.05 7.35 20.40
C ARG A 360 -0.65 7.80 20.83
N GLU A 361 0.11 6.94 21.51
CA GLU A 361 1.45 7.25 22.01
C GLU A 361 2.52 7.22 20.89
N THR A 362 2.30 6.44 19.82
CA THR A 362 3.26 6.29 18.72
C THR A 362 2.88 7.08 17.47
N LEU A 363 1.61 7.48 17.33
CA LEU A 363 1.11 8.29 16.24
C LEU A 363 1.71 9.71 16.30
N SER A 364 2.18 10.22 15.16
CA SER A 364 2.64 11.61 15.05
C SER A 364 1.51 12.57 14.68
N ARG A 365 0.67 12.17 13.72
CA ARG A 365 -0.55 12.87 13.29
C ARG A 365 -1.43 11.93 12.46
N LEU A 366 -2.74 12.18 12.48
CA LEU A 366 -3.70 11.58 11.54
C LEU A 366 -4.24 12.69 10.63
N GLU A 367 -4.17 12.50 9.32
CA GLU A 367 -4.71 13.47 8.35
C GLU A 367 -5.84 12.82 7.55
N VAL A 368 -7.02 13.45 7.56
CA VAL A 368 -8.17 13.04 6.75
C VAL A 368 -8.31 14.02 5.59
N MET A 369 -8.30 13.49 4.37
CA MET A 369 -8.42 14.30 3.14
C MET A 369 -9.85 14.28 2.64
N LEU A 370 -10.31 15.42 2.14
CA LEU A 370 -11.62 15.52 1.50
C LEU A 370 -11.60 14.74 0.17
N ILE A 371 -12.61 13.91 -0.03
CA ILE A 371 -12.74 13.13 -1.27
C ILE A 371 -13.17 14.08 -2.40
N HIS A 372 -12.49 13.99 -3.54
CA HIS A 372 -12.84 14.72 -4.75
C HIS A 372 -13.56 13.84 -5.77
N GLU A 373 -14.40 14.46 -6.59
CA GLU A 373 -14.95 13.84 -7.80
C GLU A 373 -14.01 14.10 -8.98
N ASN A 374 -13.77 13.07 -9.79
CA ASN A 374 -13.05 13.23 -11.05
C ASN A 374 -14.06 13.57 -12.15
N ARG A 375 -13.78 14.65 -12.90
CA ARG A 375 -14.58 15.11 -14.03
C ARG A 375 -13.71 15.40 -15.24
N MET A 376 -14.34 15.49 -16.41
CA MET A 376 -13.71 16.01 -17.62
C MET A 376 -14.26 17.40 -17.94
N LEU A 377 -13.39 18.31 -18.35
CA LEU A 377 -13.74 19.68 -18.71
C LEU A 377 -13.25 20.00 -20.13
N ASP A 378 -14.14 20.58 -20.91
CA ASP A 378 -13.80 21.28 -22.15
C ASP A 378 -13.98 22.79 -21.94
N ILE A 379 -13.07 23.60 -22.48
CA ILE A 379 -13.09 25.06 -22.37
C ILE A 379 -13.11 25.64 -23.77
N GLU A 380 -14.10 26.49 -24.04
CA GLU A 380 -14.24 27.20 -25.31
C GLU A 380 -14.44 28.70 -25.10
N SER A 381 -13.72 29.55 -25.82
CA SER A 381 -14.04 30.99 -25.87
C SER A 381 -15.23 31.25 -26.79
N ALA A 382 -16.02 32.29 -26.49
CA ALA A 382 -17.17 32.66 -27.32
C ALA A 382 -16.82 33.03 -28.77
N ASP A 383 -15.58 33.46 -29.04
CA ASP A 383 -15.08 33.78 -30.38
C ASP A 383 -14.44 32.58 -31.11
N GLY A 384 -14.40 31.40 -30.47
CA GLY A 384 -13.84 30.17 -31.02
C GLY A 384 -12.31 30.13 -31.12
N ARG A 385 -11.59 31.11 -30.57
CA ARG A 385 -10.12 31.15 -30.62
C ARG A 385 -9.43 30.28 -29.57
N ILE A 386 -10.14 29.90 -28.52
CA ILE A 386 -9.68 29.00 -27.47
C ILE A 386 -10.58 27.79 -27.48
N GLU A 387 -9.99 26.62 -27.66
CA GLU A 387 -10.64 25.31 -27.55
C GLU A 387 -9.65 24.36 -26.88
N ILE A 388 -9.96 23.94 -25.65
CA ILE A 388 -9.13 23.02 -24.87
C ILE A 388 -10.04 21.92 -24.35
N THR A 389 -9.86 20.71 -24.86
CA THR A 389 -10.76 19.58 -24.55
C THR A 389 -10.10 18.55 -23.64
N LYS A 390 -10.91 17.75 -22.94
CA LYS A 390 -10.52 16.58 -22.14
C LYS A 390 -9.56 16.93 -21.01
N ILE A 391 -9.79 18.06 -20.35
CA ILE A 391 -9.02 18.47 -19.17
C ILE A 391 -9.52 17.65 -17.97
N PRO A 392 -8.67 16.85 -17.30
CA PRO A 392 -9.06 16.19 -16.07
C PRO A 392 -9.20 17.22 -14.94
N VAL A 393 -10.32 17.16 -14.23
CA VAL A 393 -10.63 18.08 -13.12
C VAL A 393 -10.90 17.29 -11.85
N LYS A 394 -10.27 17.71 -10.76
CA LYS A 394 -10.65 17.28 -9.41
C LYS A 394 -11.60 18.31 -8.82
N GLN A 395 -12.85 17.94 -8.63
CA GLN A 395 -13.87 18.79 -8.02
C GLN A 395 -14.04 18.45 -6.54
N PHE A 396 -13.88 19.44 -5.68
CA PHE A 396 -14.16 19.38 -4.25
C PHE A 396 -15.45 20.14 -3.96
N LYS A 397 -16.43 19.50 -3.32
CA LYS A 397 -17.75 20.09 -3.04
C LYS A 397 -17.80 20.63 -1.62
N PHE A 398 -18.44 21.79 -1.47
CA PHE A 398 -18.67 22.48 -0.21
C PHE A 398 -20.13 22.96 -0.16
N GLN A 399 -20.64 23.32 1.01
CA GLN A 399 -22.02 23.82 1.13
C GLN A 399 -22.24 25.11 0.35
N ASP A 400 -21.22 25.98 0.31
CA ASP A 400 -21.28 27.26 -0.38
C ASP A 400 -20.74 27.22 -1.83
N GLY A 401 -20.42 26.04 -2.38
CA GLY A 401 -20.02 25.90 -3.78
C GLY A 401 -19.03 24.77 -4.04
N SER A 402 -18.02 25.00 -4.88
CA SER A 402 -17.01 23.97 -5.18
C SER A 402 -15.65 24.57 -5.50
N ASP A 403 -14.59 23.86 -5.15
CA ASP A 403 -13.26 24.11 -5.71
C ASP A 403 -12.98 23.13 -6.85
N MET A 404 -12.15 23.55 -7.80
CA MET A 404 -11.68 22.72 -8.90
C MET A 404 -10.17 22.87 -9.06
N GLU A 405 -9.46 21.75 -9.10
CA GLU A 405 -8.07 21.68 -9.55
C GLU A 405 -8.04 21.14 -10.98
N LEU A 406 -7.35 21.84 -11.87
CA LEU A 406 -7.18 21.42 -13.26
C LEU A 406 -5.75 21.68 -13.73
N GLU A 407 -5.26 20.78 -14.57
CA GLU A 407 -3.89 20.81 -15.09
C GLU A 407 -3.93 20.56 -16.60
N PHE A 408 -3.42 21.51 -17.37
CA PHE A 408 -3.25 21.39 -18.81
C PHE A 408 -2.05 22.23 -19.26
N TYR A 409 -1.40 21.84 -20.37
CA TYR A 409 -0.16 22.49 -20.84
C TYR A 409 0.93 22.57 -19.76
N GLY A 410 0.94 21.57 -18.85
CA GLY A 410 1.81 21.49 -17.66
C GLY A 410 1.63 22.59 -16.62
N SER A 411 0.63 23.47 -16.79
CA SER A 411 0.30 24.54 -15.85
C SER A 411 -0.88 24.11 -14.98
N LYS A 412 -0.81 24.44 -13.69
CA LYS A 412 -1.84 24.11 -12.70
C LYS A 412 -2.72 25.31 -12.45
N PHE A 413 -4.02 25.10 -12.44
CA PHE A 413 -5.02 26.13 -12.14
C PHE A 413 -5.94 25.62 -11.03
N ASN A 414 -6.25 26.51 -10.08
CA ASN A 414 -7.20 26.28 -9.02
C ASN A 414 -8.31 27.31 -9.17
N PHE A 415 -9.56 26.85 -9.25
CA PHE A 415 -10.74 27.70 -9.25
C PHE A 415 -11.55 27.43 -7.99
N SER A 416 -12.05 28.49 -7.37
CA SER A 416 -12.93 28.45 -6.20
C SER A 416 -14.22 29.17 -6.56
N PHE A 417 -15.29 28.39 -6.67
CA PHE A 417 -16.64 28.85 -6.97
C PHE A 417 -17.42 28.94 -5.66
N LYS A 418 -17.91 30.13 -5.35
CA LYS A 418 -18.69 30.42 -4.15
C LYS A 418 -20.03 31.06 -4.51
N SER A 419 -21.11 30.43 -4.07
CA SER A 419 -22.46 30.97 -4.20
C SER A 419 -22.62 32.20 -3.31
N ILE A 420 -23.07 33.30 -3.90
CA ILE A 420 -23.36 34.57 -3.22
C ILE A 420 -24.77 35.02 -3.60
N LYS A 421 -25.36 35.96 -2.85
CA LYS A 421 -26.72 36.46 -3.14
C LYS A 421 -26.90 36.98 -4.58
N ALA A 422 -25.83 37.49 -5.19
CA ALA A 422 -25.82 38.09 -6.52
C ALA A 422 -25.39 37.12 -7.65
N GLY A 423 -25.18 35.83 -7.37
CA GLY A 423 -24.70 34.85 -8.35
C GLY A 423 -23.55 33.99 -7.80
N ILE A 424 -22.48 33.83 -8.59
CA ILE A 424 -21.32 33.02 -8.22
C ILE A 424 -20.08 33.92 -8.20
N GLU A 425 -19.41 34.01 -7.06
CA GLU A 425 -18.05 34.56 -6.97
C GLU A 425 -17.06 33.48 -7.41
N VAL A 426 -16.18 33.82 -8.35
CA VAL A 426 -15.11 32.92 -8.82
C VAL A 426 -13.76 33.55 -8.48
N LYS A 427 -12.98 32.84 -7.66
CA LYS A 427 -11.56 33.16 -7.43
C LYS A 427 -10.72 32.10 -8.11
N PHE A 428 -9.57 32.50 -8.64
CA PHE A 428 -8.64 31.52 -9.20
C PHE A 428 -7.20 31.87 -8.87
N SER A 429 -6.37 30.85 -8.86
CA SER A 429 -4.92 30.96 -8.79
C SER A 429 -4.29 29.98 -9.75
N TYR A 430 -3.06 30.24 -10.17
CA TYR A 430 -2.37 29.39 -11.12
C TYR A 430 -0.87 29.34 -10.86
N THR A 431 -0.27 28.23 -11.25
CA THR A 431 1.18 28.02 -11.25
C THR A 431 1.58 27.63 -12.66
N LEU A 432 2.31 28.52 -13.31
CA LEU A 432 2.87 28.28 -14.64
C LEU A 432 4.10 27.37 -14.57
N LEU A 433 4.36 26.65 -15.66
CA LEU A 433 5.65 25.98 -15.85
C LEU A 433 6.80 26.99 -15.75
N LYS A 434 7.91 26.56 -15.15
CA LYS A 434 9.16 27.32 -15.18
C LYS A 434 9.81 27.33 -16.57
N GLU A 435 9.52 26.29 -17.36
CA GLU A 435 10.14 26.02 -18.64
C GLU A 435 9.12 25.35 -19.56
N PHE A 436 8.93 25.90 -20.76
CA PHE A 436 7.98 25.39 -21.74
C PHE A 436 8.72 24.68 -22.86
N SER A 437 8.41 23.39 -23.06
CA SER A 437 8.96 22.56 -24.13
C SER A 437 8.16 22.66 -25.44
N ASN A 438 6.94 23.19 -25.37
CA ASN A 438 6.02 23.32 -26.49
C ASN A 438 5.48 24.75 -26.59
N LEU A 439 5.86 25.43 -27.67
CA LEU A 439 5.45 26.80 -27.94
C LEU A 439 3.93 26.94 -28.14
N THR A 440 3.27 25.95 -28.73
CA THR A 440 1.80 25.96 -28.89
C THR A 440 1.09 25.93 -27.53
N GLU A 441 1.58 25.12 -26.61
CA GLU A 441 1.04 24.99 -25.25
C GLU A 441 1.28 26.26 -24.43
N LEU A 442 2.46 26.89 -24.57
CA LEU A 442 2.77 28.19 -23.99
C LEU A 442 1.81 29.28 -24.49
N ILE A 443 1.65 29.38 -25.81
CA ILE A 443 0.72 30.35 -26.43
C ILE A 443 -0.71 30.07 -25.95
N GLY A 444 -1.15 28.81 -25.93
CA GLY A 444 -2.47 28.41 -25.45
C GLY A 444 -2.71 28.80 -23.99
N THR A 445 -1.71 28.58 -23.12
CA THR A 445 -1.73 28.99 -21.71
C THR A 445 -1.87 30.51 -21.56
N LEU A 446 -1.09 31.28 -22.33
CA LEU A 446 -1.15 32.74 -22.30
C LEU A 446 -2.48 33.27 -22.84
N LYS A 447 -3.02 32.69 -23.93
CA LYS A 447 -4.33 33.06 -24.47
C LYS A 447 -5.45 32.79 -23.47
N PHE A 448 -5.43 31.63 -22.81
CA PHE A 448 -6.38 31.31 -21.76
C PHE A 448 -6.34 32.31 -20.60
N LEU A 449 -5.14 32.63 -20.09
CA LEU A 449 -4.98 33.66 -19.06
C LEU A 449 -5.42 35.04 -19.54
N HIS A 450 -5.13 35.40 -20.79
CA HIS A 450 -5.56 36.68 -21.36
C HIS A 450 -7.08 36.79 -21.38
N ALA A 451 -7.78 35.74 -21.85
CA ALA A 451 -9.24 35.67 -21.89
C ALA A 451 -9.85 35.78 -20.48
N LEU A 452 -9.30 35.04 -19.50
CA LEU A 452 -9.74 35.11 -18.10
C LEU A 452 -9.65 36.53 -17.53
N TYR A 453 -8.58 37.27 -17.82
CA TYR A 453 -8.38 38.59 -17.24
C TYR A 453 -9.06 39.73 -18.02
N ARG A 454 -9.21 39.63 -19.33
CA ARG A 454 -9.89 40.65 -20.16
C ARG A 454 -11.41 40.62 -20.06
N GLY A 455 -11.99 39.61 -19.42
CA GLY A 455 -13.45 39.46 -19.31
C GLY A 455 -14.08 38.87 -20.58
N GLU A 456 -13.30 38.15 -21.39
CA GLU A 456 -13.86 37.33 -22.46
C GLU A 456 -14.69 36.19 -21.85
N THR A 457 -15.78 35.81 -22.51
CA THR A 457 -16.60 34.70 -22.03
C THR A 457 -15.95 33.37 -22.38
N LEU A 458 -15.54 32.63 -21.34
CA LEU A 458 -15.05 31.25 -21.44
C LEU A 458 -16.15 30.29 -21.00
N ASN A 459 -16.56 29.41 -21.89
CA ASN A 459 -17.57 28.40 -21.64
C ASN A 459 -16.91 27.13 -21.14
N PHE A 460 -17.22 26.74 -19.91
CA PHE A 460 -16.74 25.52 -19.29
C PHE A 460 -17.81 24.44 -19.49
N TYR A 461 -17.46 23.35 -20.17
CA TYR A 461 -18.35 22.21 -20.40
C TYR A 461 -17.89 21.03 -19.56
N PHE A 462 -18.62 20.74 -18.49
CA PHE A 462 -18.33 19.59 -17.66
C PHE A 462 -18.99 18.33 -18.23
N ASP A 463 -18.18 17.30 -18.42
CA ASP A 463 -18.54 15.97 -18.94
C ASP A 463 -19.33 16.05 -20.26
N GLY A 464 -19.03 17.07 -21.08
CA GLY A 464 -19.68 17.34 -22.38
C GLY A 464 -21.16 17.75 -22.29
N LYS A 465 -21.68 18.07 -21.10
CA LYS A 465 -23.13 18.29 -20.88
C LYS A 465 -23.46 19.69 -20.36
N THR A 466 -22.76 20.13 -19.31
CA THR A 466 -23.17 21.34 -18.57
C THR A 466 -22.30 22.51 -18.97
N LYS A 467 -22.89 23.48 -19.67
CA LYS A 467 -22.24 24.75 -20.03
C LYS A 467 -22.29 25.74 -18.86
N VAL A 468 -21.13 26.19 -18.40
CA VAL A 468 -20.98 27.21 -17.36
C VAL A 468 -20.15 28.37 -17.94
N PRO A 469 -20.77 29.52 -18.25
CA PRO A 469 -20.03 30.68 -18.75
C PRO A 469 -19.27 31.36 -17.60
N ILE A 470 -17.97 31.55 -17.79
CA ILE A 470 -17.07 32.27 -16.88
C ILE A 470 -16.69 33.59 -17.54
N ILE A 471 -16.93 34.70 -16.83
CA ILE A 471 -16.67 36.06 -17.31
C ILE A 471 -16.07 36.85 -16.15
N ASN A 472 -14.90 37.46 -16.37
CA ASN A 472 -14.36 38.44 -15.43
C ASN A 472 -15.11 39.78 -15.59
N THR A 473 -15.85 40.16 -14.56
CA THR A 473 -16.63 41.41 -14.51
C THR A 473 -15.78 42.65 -14.24
N CYS A 474 -14.51 42.47 -13.84
CA CYS A 474 -13.53 43.53 -13.64
C CYS A 474 -12.29 43.29 -14.52
N PRO A 475 -12.37 43.53 -15.85
CA PRO A 475 -11.25 43.33 -16.75
C PRO A 475 -10.00 44.09 -16.32
N THR A 476 -8.86 43.41 -16.33
CA THR A 476 -7.56 44.03 -15.99
C THR A 476 -6.46 43.56 -16.94
N ASP A 477 -5.50 44.44 -17.20
CA ASP A 477 -4.30 44.07 -17.95
C ASP A 477 -3.30 43.36 -17.03
N ILE A 478 -2.86 42.17 -17.45
CA ILE A 478 -1.81 41.43 -16.74
C ILE A 478 -0.45 41.85 -17.28
N VAL A 479 0.46 42.14 -16.36
CA VAL A 479 1.87 42.32 -16.66
C VAL A 479 2.67 41.20 -15.98
N PHE A 480 3.32 40.36 -16.79
CA PHE A 480 4.29 39.38 -16.30
C PHE A 480 5.66 40.06 -16.19
N LYS A 481 6.09 40.33 -14.96
CA LYS A 481 7.26 41.18 -14.66
C LYS A 481 7.08 42.59 -15.23
N LYS A 482 7.44 42.79 -16.49
CA LYS A 482 7.28 44.06 -17.23
C LYS A 482 6.55 43.90 -18.58
N TRP A 483 6.22 42.67 -18.97
CA TRP A 483 5.64 42.35 -20.27
C TRP A 483 4.12 42.23 -20.16
N ARG A 484 3.39 42.99 -20.97
CA ARG A 484 1.94 42.78 -21.12
C ARG A 484 1.71 41.41 -21.74
N ILE A 485 0.71 40.68 -21.25
CA ILE A 485 0.39 39.35 -21.76
C ILE A 485 0.10 39.36 -23.28
N SER A 486 -0.53 40.40 -23.81
CA SER A 486 -0.78 40.56 -25.24
C SER A 486 0.50 40.63 -26.06
N THR A 487 1.52 41.36 -25.56
CA THR A 487 2.84 41.46 -26.19
C THR A 487 3.55 40.10 -26.19
N LEU A 488 3.40 39.32 -25.12
CA LEU A 488 3.98 37.97 -25.05
C LEU A 488 3.30 37.01 -26.02
N ILE A 489 1.97 37.06 -26.12
CA ILE A 489 1.21 36.25 -27.09
C ILE A 489 1.69 36.56 -28.51
N GLU A 490 1.72 37.84 -28.89
CA GLU A 490 2.16 38.28 -30.22
C GLU A 490 3.60 37.82 -30.52
N HIS A 491 4.52 38.04 -29.58
CA HIS A 491 5.90 37.61 -29.70
C HIS A 491 6.04 36.11 -29.94
N PHE A 492 5.36 35.29 -29.14
CA PHE A 492 5.45 33.84 -29.25
C PHE A 492 4.73 33.29 -30.49
N GLU A 493 3.66 33.93 -30.96
CA GLU A 493 3.03 33.61 -32.25
C GLU A 493 3.96 33.91 -33.42
N GLN A 494 4.64 35.06 -33.42
CA GLN A 494 5.65 35.40 -34.41
C GLN A 494 6.80 34.39 -34.39
N LEU A 495 7.30 34.04 -33.20
CA LEU A 495 8.32 33.01 -33.01
C LEU A 495 7.86 31.64 -33.57
N GLN A 496 6.58 31.28 -33.38
CA GLN A 496 6.01 30.04 -33.89
C GLN A 496 5.96 30.02 -35.43
N LEU A 497 5.58 31.13 -36.05
CA LEU A 497 5.55 31.28 -37.50
C LEU A 497 6.97 31.23 -38.09
N LEU A 498 7.94 31.88 -37.45
CA LEU A 498 9.35 31.78 -37.83
C LEU A 498 9.86 30.34 -37.72
N GLY A 499 9.52 29.63 -36.63
CA GLY A 499 9.89 28.22 -36.45
C GLY A 499 9.38 27.35 -37.59
N ARG A 500 8.14 27.56 -38.05
CA ARG A 500 7.60 26.84 -39.22
C ARG A 500 8.31 27.20 -40.53
N LYS A 501 8.59 28.49 -40.75
CA LYS A 501 9.26 28.98 -41.98
C LYS A 501 10.68 28.42 -42.11
N PHE A 502 11.40 28.31 -40.99
CA PHE A 502 12.80 27.86 -40.95
C PHE A 502 12.96 26.38 -40.57
N ASP A 503 11.86 25.62 -40.43
CA ASP A 503 11.85 24.23 -39.96
C ASP A 503 12.63 24.03 -38.64
N VAL A 504 12.43 24.96 -37.71
CA VAL A 504 13.04 24.96 -36.37
C VAL A 504 11.98 24.86 -35.30
N ARG A 505 12.22 23.96 -34.33
CA ARG A 505 11.39 23.83 -33.14
C ARG A 505 12.04 24.56 -31.96
N PHE A 506 11.39 25.64 -31.52
CA PHE A 506 11.73 26.29 -30.26
C PHE A 506 11.25 25.46 -29.08
N ALA A 507 12.17 25.09 -28.19
CA ALA A 507 11.92 24.37 -26.95
C ALA A 507 12.70 25.01 -25.81
N LEU A 508 12.37 24.68 -24.55
CA LEU A 508 13.06 25.16 -23.35
C LEU A 508 12.93 26.67 -23.11
N ILE A 509 11.78 27.23 -23.47
CA ILE A 509 11.50 28.67 -23.32
C ILE A 509 11.32 29.00 -21.84
N LYS A 510 12.16 29.89 -21.33
CA LYS A 510 12.08 30.44 -19.97
C LYS A 510 11.67 31.90 -20.02
N PHE A 511 10.68 32.29 -19.22
CA PHE A 511 10.24 33.70 -19.12
C PHE A 511 11.38 34.65 -18.72
N ASP A 512 12.38 34.15 -17.99
CA ASP A 512 13.54 34.93 -17.55
C ASP A 512 14.48 35.33 -18.68
N GLN A 513 14.43 34.64 -19.83
CA GLN A 513 15.26 34.95 -21.00
C GLN A 513 14.68 36.08 -21.84
N ILE A 514 13.44 36.52 -21.60
CA ILE A 514 12.76 37.49 -22.45
C ILE A 514 13.34 38.89 -22.23
N THR A 515 13.94 39.46 -23.29
CA THR A 515 14.46 40.82 -23.34
C THR A 515 13.78 41.64 -24.44
N GLN A 516 13.87 42.96 -24.37
CA GLN A 516 13.34 43.83 -25.43
C GLN A 516 14.04 43.55 -26.77
N SER A 517 15.37 43.32 -26.75
CA SER A 517 16.15 42.95 -27.93
C SER A 517 15.59 41.71 -28.61
N ILE A 518 15.31 40.64 -27.85
CA ILE A 518 14.76 39.38 -28.40
C ILE A 518 13.39 39.62 -29.02
N ILE A 519 12.51 40.40 -28.38
CA ILE A 519 11.19 40.72 -28.94
C ILE A 519 11.34 41.51 -30.25
N ASP A 520 12.14 42.57 -30.23
CA ASP A 520 12.34 43.43 -31.38
C ASP A 520 12.98 42.67 -32.55
N GLU A 521 13.96 41.80 -32.29
CA GLU A 521 14.62 40.96 -33.29
C GLU A 521 13.67 39.92 -33.89
N VAL A 522 12.89 39.22 -33.07
CA VAL A 522 11.88 38.25 -33.56
C VAL A 522 10.84 38.96 -34.41
N SER A 523 10.28 40.07 -33.93
CA SER A 523 9.34 40.89 -34.72
C SER A 523 9.96 41.40 -36.01
N TYR A 524 11.23 41.81 -35.98
CA TYR A 524 11.93 42.30 -37.15
C TYR A 524 12.08 41.23 -38.24
N ILE A 525 12.55 40.04 -37.87
CA ILE A 525 12.71 38.90 -38.79
C ILE A 525 11.35 38.44 -39.30
N PHE A 526 10.33 38.40 -38.43
CA PHE A 526 8.97 38.07 -38.82
C PHE A 526 8.44 39.00 -39.91
N TRP A 527 8.53 40.32 -39.72
CA TRP A 527 8.02 41.28 -40.70
C TRP A 527 8.80 41.27 -42.03
N ILE A 528 10.11 40.98 -42.01
CA ILE A 528 10.88 40.77 -43.23
C ILE A 528 10.34 39.57 -44.01
N ASN A 529 10.04 38.46 -43.32
CA ASN A 529 9.50 37.26 -43.98
C ASN A 529 8.08 37.46 -44.51
N GLU A 530 7.20 38.12 -43.74
CA GLU A 530 5.81 38.36 -44.15
C GLU A 530 5.70 39.36 -45.32
N LYS A 531 6.51 40.42 -45.33
CA LYS A 531 6.44 41.49 -46.35
C LYS A 531 7.47 41.34 -47.47
N GLY A 532 8.38 40.38 -47.36
CA GLY A 532 9.53 40.18 -48.26
C GLY A 532 10.68 41.17 -48.05
N PHE A 533 10.45 42.30 -47.38
CA PHE A 533 11.46 43.26 -46.95
C PHE A 533 10.94 44.20 -45.85
N VAL A 534 11.87 44.85 -45.15
CA VAL A 534 11.56 46.01 -44.28
C VAL A 534 12.39 47.20 -44.72
N GLU A 535 11.77 48.38 -44.80
CA GLU A 535 12.47 49.63 -45.08
C GLU A 535 13.17 50.18 -43.82
N LYS A 536 14.43 50.57 -43.94
CA LYS A 536 15.22 51.22 -42.88
C LYS A 536 15.81 52.53 -43.38
N GLU A 537 16.03 53.48 -42.45
CA GLU A 537 16.81 54.68 -42.75
C GLU A 537 18.24 54.32 -43.15
N PHE A 538 18.75 54.96 -44.19
CA PHE A 538 20.08 54.74 -44.74
C PHE A 538 20.69 56.07 -45.20
N ARG A 539 21.74 56.50 -44.49
CA ARG A 539 22.29 57.86 -44.60
C ARG A 539 23.60 57.98 -45.40
N ASN A 540 24.13 56.90 -45.99
CA ASN A 540 25.24 56.78 -46.98
C ASN A 540 26.27 55.70 -46.58
N VAL A 541 26.83 55.00 -47.58
CA VAL A 541 28.03 54.14 -47.44
C VAL A 541 29.06 54.53 -48.50
N ILE A 542 30.33 54.60 -48.11
CA ILE A 542 31.46 54.92 -49.00
C ILE A 542 32.21 53.62 -49.31
N PHE A 543 32.39 53.34 -50.60
CA PHE A 543 33.17 52.22 -51.10
C PHE A 543 34.39 52.74 -51.88
N LEU A 544 35.58 52.14 -51.68
CA LEU A 544 36.71 52.42 -52.57
C LEU A 544 36.62 51.51 -53.81
N PRO A 545 36.79 52.03 -55.05
CA PRO A 545 36.82 51.21 -56.27
C PRO A 545 37.88 50.11 -56.24
N SER A 546 39.00 50.33 -55.53
CA SER A 546 40.06 49.34 -55.31
C SER A 546 39.63 48.19 -54.39
N GLU A 547 38.76 48.46 -53.41
CA GLU A 547 38.16 47.45 -52.53
C GLU A 547 37.10 46.65 -53.29
N LEU A 548 36.22 47.31 -54.07
CA LEU A 548 35.22 46.63 -54.89
C LEU A 548 35.86 45.65 -55.89
N LYS A 549 36.97 46.04 -56.55
CA LYS A 549 37.71 45.16 -57.47
C LYS A 549 38.32 43.94 -56.76
N ARG A 550 38.75 44.07 -55.50
CA ARG A 550 39.27 42.93 -54.69
C ARG A 550 38.19 41.89 -54.41
N TYR A 551 36.93 42.30 -54.33
CA TYR A 551 35.77 41.43 -54.10
C TYR A 551 35.09 40.95 -55.38
N GLY A 552 35.77 41.06 -56.53
CA GLY A 552 35.30 40.47 -57.79
C GLY A 552 34.37 41.36 -58.62
N PHE A 553 34.34 42.68 -58.38
CA PHE A 553 33.53 43.62 -59.17
C PHE A 553 34.02 43.67 -60.62
N LYS A 554 33.19 43.19 -61.55
CA LYS A 554 33.50 43.06 -62.99
C LYS A 554 32.53 43.78 -63.92
N SER A 555 31.46 44.37 -63.40
CA SER A 555 30.38 44.98 -64.19
C SER A 555 30.40 46.50 -64.07
N ASP A 556 30.26 47.21 -65.19
CA ASP A 556 30.06 48.67 -65.20
C ASP A 556 28.56 49.04 -65.16
N SER A 557 27.66 48.10 -64.84
CA SER A 557 26.20 48.32 -64.83
C SER A 557 25.72 48.93 -63.49
N GLU A 558 24.89 49.98 -63.55
CA GLU A 558 24.29 50.59 -62.37
C GLU A 558 23.41 49.60 -61.58
N ASP A 559 22.75 48.65 -62.27
CA ASP A 559 21.82 47.68 -61.68
C ASP A 559 22.49 46.73 -60.66
N ASP A 560 23.77 46.39 -60.87
CA ASP A 560 24.54 45.54 -59.96
C ASP A 560 24.94 46.25 -58.65
N ILE A 561 25.06 47.58 -58.69
CA ILE A 561 25.37 48.43 -57.52
C ILE A 561 24.11 48.63 -56.65
N MET A 562 22.91 48.45 -57.20
CA MET A 562 21.62 48.65 -56.50
C MET A 562 21.36 47.61 -55.39
N ARG A 563 22.05 46.47 -55.44
CA ARG A 563 21.84 45.32 -54.54
C ARG A 563 23.14 44.98 -53.83
N LEU A 564 23.29 45.48 -52.60
CA LEU A 564 24.44 45.19 -51.76
C LEU A 564 24.10 44.03 -50.83
N ILE A 565 24.70 42.88 -51.08
CA ILE A 565 24.58 41.72 -50.21
C ILE A 565 25.61 41.90 -49.09
N PHE A 566 25.24 41.60 -47.85
CA PHE A 566 26.16 41.58 -46.72
C PHE A 566 26.14 40.17 -46.12
N GLU A 567 27.19 39.39 -46.37
CA GLU A 567 27.29 38.00 -45.89
C GLU A 567 27.57 37.95 -44.37
N THR A 568 26.54 38.20 -43.57
CA THR A 568 26.62 38.08 -42.11
C THR A 568 26.15 36.70 -41.69
N SER A 569 27.07 35.76 -41.53
CA SER A 569 26.77 34.40 -41.04
C SER A 569 26.58 34.38 -39.51
N ASN A 570 25.84 35.33 -38.95
CA ASN A 570 25.53 35.30 -37.53
C ASN A 570 24.24 34.50 -37.31
N PRO A 571 24.32 33.29 -36.71
CA PRO A 571 23.13 32.54 -36.38
C PRO A 571 22.28 33.34 -35.39
N TYR A 572 21.03 33.67 -35.77
CA TYR A 572 20.06 34.19 -34.80
C TYR A 572 19.77 33.10 -33.79
N GLN A 573 19.94 33.40 -32.50
CA GLN A 573 19.68 32.46 -31.42
C GLN A 573 18.60 33.02 -30.51
N PHE A 574 17.45 32.33 -30.45
CA PHE A 574 16.34 32.67 -29.56
C PHE A 574 16.07 31.52 -28.61
N TYR A 575 16.01 31.81 -27.31
CA TYR A 575 15.70 30.81 -26.26
C TYR A 575 16.63 29.57 -26.29
N GLY A 576 17.89 29.76 -26.68
CA GLY A 576 18.86 28.67 -26.82
C GLY A 576 18.78 27.91 -28.14
N THR A 577 17.76 28.16 -28.97
CA THR A 577 17.62 27.57 -30.30
C THR A 577 18.21 28.48 -31.38
N THR A 578 19.08 27.93 -32.21
CA THR A 578 19.73 28.62 -33.32
C THR A 578 18.92 28.44 -34.61
N LEU A 579 18.58 29.54 -35.28
CA LEU A 579 18.01 29.51 -36.62
C LEU A 579 19.06 29.07 -37.66
N PRO A 580 18.64 28.48 -38.80
CA PRO A 580 19.54 28.17 -39.90
C PRO A 580 20.25 29.42 -40.43
N ALA A 581 21.33 29.22 -41.17
CA ALA A 581 22.05 30.33 -41.79
C ALA A 581 21.09 31.18 -42.65
N CYS A 582 21.07 32.47 -42.34
CA CYS A 582 20.22 33.47 -42.97
C CYS A 582 21.13 34.53 -43.61
N TYR A 583 20.81 34.96 -44.82
CA TYR A 583 21.61 35.91 -45.58
C TYR A 583 20.91 37.26 -45.64
N SER A 584 21.57 38.31 -45.14
CA SER A 584 21.09 39.68 -45.19
C SER A 584 21.38 40.31 -46.55
N VAL A 585 20.32 40.77 -47.24
CA VAL A 585 20.41 41.51 -48.50
C VAL A 585 19.88 42.92 -48.30
N LEU A 586 20.71 43.93 -48.58
CA LEU A 586 20.32 45.33 -48.53
C LEU A 586 20.18 45.90 -49.94
N GLU A 587 18.98 46.35 -50.29
CA GLU A 587 18.66 46.96 -51.57
C GLU A 587 18.45 48.47 -51.36
N VAL A 588 19.22 49.30 -52.06
CA VAL A 588 19.18 50.76 -51.90
C VAL A 588 18.01 51.32 -52.73
N ILE A 589 17.11 52.10 -52.11
CA ILE A 589 15.93 52.63 -52.78
C ILE A 589 16.27 53.93 -53.52
N GLY A 590 16.27 53.89 -54.85
CA GLY A 590 16.57 55.05 -55.69
C GLY A 590 18.00 55.57 -55.48
N PRO A 591 19.02 54.75 -55.73
CA PRO A 591 20.40 55.10 -55.42
C PRO A 591 20.94 56.20 -56.31
N GLU A 592 21.97 56.86 -55.81
CA GLU A 592 22.76 57.85 -56.50
C GLU A 592 24.23 57.61 -56.17
N ILE A 593 25.04 57.48 -57.21
CA ILE A 593 26.48 57.29 -57.08
C ILE A 593 27.12 58.68 -57.02
N VAL A 594 27.78 58.98 -55.92
CA VAL A 594 28.52 60.24 -55.72
C VAL A 594 30.00 59.92 -55.70
N GLY A 595 30.74 60.39 -56.69
CA GLY A 595 32.17 60.12 -56.85
C GLY A 595 33.04 61.36 -56.68
N GLU A 596 34.16 61.22 -55.97
CA GLU A 596 35.25 62.22 -55.93
C GLU A 596 36.60 61.48 -55.95
N GLY A 597 37.31 61.54 -57.09
CA GLY A 597 38.56 60.79 -57.30
C GLY A 597 38.37 59.27 -57.30
N GLU A 598 39.23 58.54 -56.57
CA GLU A 598 39.13 57.08 -56.39
C GLU A 598 38.17 56.67 -55.26
N LYS A 599 37.07 57.40 -55.01
CA LYS A 599 36.08 57.05 -53.99
C LYS A 599 34.68 57.10 -54.60
N LEU A 600 33.90 56.02 -54.42
CA LEU A 600 32.50 55.94 -54.85
C LEU A 600 31.62 55.81 -53.61
N ALA A 601 30.72 56.75 -53.39
CA ALA A 601 29.69 56.63 -52.36
C ALA A 601 28.35 56.28 -53.00
N VAL A 602 27.62 55.34 -52.38
CA VAL A 602 26.24 55.03 -52.76
C VAL A 602 25.34 55.68 -51.71
N ARG A 603 24.50 56.63 -52.15
CA ARG A 603 23.44 57.24 -51.33
C ARG A 603 22.06 56.84 -51.82
N SER A 604 21.09 56.81 -50.92
CA SER A 604 19.67 56.62 -51.27
C SER A 604 19.01 57.98 -51.44
N LYS A 605 18.36 58.27 -52.58
CA LYS A 605 17.58 59.52 -52.75
C LYS A 605 16.39 59.61 -51.80
N SER A 606 15.96 58.47 -51.27
CA SER A 606 14.86 58.36 -50.31
C SER A 606 15.34 58.26 -48.86
N ASP A 607 16.65 58.30 -48.62
CA ASP A 607 17.29 57.98 -47.34
C ASP A 607 16.84 56.62 -46.77
N ARG A 608 16.46 55.68 -47.64
CA ARG A 608 15.96 54.35 -47.26
C ARG A 608 16.62 53.20 -48.01
N ILE A 609 16.70 52.05 -47.33
CA ILE A 609 17.07 50.75 -47.88
C ILE A 609 15.97 49.73 -47.60
N ARG A 610 15.84 48.71 -48.45
CA ARG A 610 15.07 47.50 -48.18
C ARG A 610 16.01 46.43 -47.66
N HIS A 611 15.78 45.96 -46.44
CA HIS A 611 16.48 44.80 -45.91
C HIS A 611 15.62 43.54 -46.11
N LYS A 612 16.23 42.52 -46.72
CA LYS A 612 15.69 41.17 -46.89
C LYS A 612 16.56 40.17 -46.15
N ILE A 613 15.94 39.12 -45.64
CA ILE A 613 16.63 37.97 -45.05
C ILE A 613 16.24 36.76 -45.88
N LEU A 614 17.24 36.09 -46.46
CA LEU A 614 17.06 34.93 -47.32
C LEU A 614 17.52 33.67 -46.59
N SER A 615 16.74 32.58 -46.71
CA SER A 615 17.21 31.23 -46.36
C SER A 615 18.33 30.77 -47.31
N GLN A 616 19.03 29.68 -47.00
CA GLN A 616 20.05 29.11 -47.88
C GLN A 616 19.53 28.87 -49.31
N LEU A 617 18.35 28.25 -49.44
CA LEU A 617 17.77 27.96 -50.75
C LEU A 617 17.41 29.25 -51.50
N GLU A 618 16.75 30.19 -50.83
CA GLU A 618 16.39 31.49 -51.41
C GLU A 618 17.66 32.28 -51.79
N PHE A 619 18.74 32.12 -51.04
CA PHE A 619 20.04 32.72 -51.33
C PHE A 619 20.73 32.07 -52.52
N ASP A 620 20.72 30.73 -52.62
CA ASP A 620 21.29 29.99 -53.76
C ASP A 620 20.52 30.32 -55.06
N GLU A 621 19.18 30.39 -55.01
CA GLU A 621 18.35 30.88 -56.13
C GLU A 621 18.62 32.34 -56.47
N PHE A 622 18.86 33.17 -55.45
CA PHE A 622 19.19 34.58 -55.63
C PHE A 622 20.57 34.77 -56.27
N GLN A 623 21.56 33.94 -55.93
CA GLN A 623 22.90 33.93 -56.53
C GLN A 623 22.91 33.48 -58.00
N GLN A 624 21.97 32.63 -58.41
CA GLN A 624 21.84 32.19 -59.81
C GLN A 624 21.31 33.29 -60.73
N ARG A 625 20.71 34.35 -60.18
CA ARG A 625 20.42 35.58 -60.92
C ARG A 625 21.74 36.34 -60.96
N ASP A 626 22.28 36.65 -62.15
CA ASP A 626 23.54 37.43 -62.32
C ASP A 626 23.51 38.73 -61.50
N ILE A 627 23.90 38.66 -60.22
CA ILE A 627 23.87 39.72 -59.22
C ILE A 627 25.15 39.57 -58.41
N MET A 628 25.89 40.65 -58.27
CA MET A 628 27.17 40.63 -57.57
C MET A 628 27.02 40.57 -56.04
N MET A 629 27.80 39.71 -55.38
CA MET A 629 27.91 39.63 -53.92
C MET A 629 29.07 40.45 -53.36
N ILE A 630 28.86 41.08 -52.21
CA ILE A 630 29.91 41.58 -51.33
C ILE A 630 29.85 40.76 -50.04
N SER A 631 30.94 40.09 -49.66
CA SER A 631 31.00 39.35 -48.38
C SER A 631 31.45 40.27 -47.26
N THR A 632 30.78 40.25 -46.11
CA THR A 632 31.26 40.99 -44.92
C THR A 632 32.38 40.30 -44.17
N LYS A 633 32.85 39.12 -44.59
CA LYS A 633 34.10 38.58 -44.05
C LYS A 633 35.30 39.46 -44.34
N ASP A 634 35.17 40.36 -45.31
CA ASP A 634 36.24 41.20 -45.80
C ASP A 634 35.98 42.71 -45.64
N LEU A 635 35.02 43.12 -44.80
CA LEU A 635 34.71 44.53 -44.45
C LEU A 635 35.07 44.86 -43.00
#